data_AF-A0A5B0QYC5-F1
#
_entry.id   AF-A0A5B0QYC5-F1
#
_cell.length_a   1.000
_cell.length_b   1.000
_cell.length_c   1.000
_cell.angle_alpha   90.00
_cell.angle_beta   90.00
_cell.angle_gamma   90.00
#
_symmetry.space_group_name_H-M   'P 1'
#
loop_
_entity.id
_entity.type
_entity.pdbx_description
1 polymer ?
#
loop_
_entity_poly.entity_id
_entity_poly.type
_entity_poly.pdbx_seq_one_letter_code
_entity_poly.pdbx_strand_id
1 'polypeptide(L)'
;MAQEDSGTQEQQVEDEEEDSLGLGPTPISALSEHGISASDIKKLTEAGNDTIEAIAYQPRKALLAIKGISEAKADKLLSICHQLVPLGFTTAAEIHNRRSVMIHITTGSKNLDTMLGGGIDTQSITEFYGEFRTGKSQLCHHLARILAIAERYGMDGEEVLNNIAVARAYNSDHQSQLLREASRLMTLSRFAILIVDSATALYRTDYSGRGELADRQAHLAKFLRGVVLAWRNSLG
;
A
#
# COMPACT_ATOMS: atom_id res chain seq x y z
N MET A 1 56.61 24.16 15.81
CA MET A 1 55.22 24.52 15.47
C MET A 1 54.76 23.48 14.45
N ALA A 2 54.41 22.28 14.89
CA ALA A 2 53.13 21.88 15.46
C ALA A 2 51.98 22.08 14.46
N GLN A 3 51.65 21.01 13.72
CA GLN A 3 50.30 20.48 13.46
C GLN A 3 50.34 19.55 12.25
N GLU A 4 50.00 18.27 12.46
CA GLU A 4 49.16 17.43 11.58
C GLU A 4 49.10 16.03 12.20
N ASP A 5 48.17 15.86 13.14
CA ASP A 5 47.43 14.60 13.30
C ASP A 5 46.13 14.90 14.05
N SER A 6 45.01 14.63 13.39
CA SER A 6 43.79 14.11 14.01
C SER A 6 42.80 13.85 12.89
N GLY A 7 42.56 12.57 12.63
CA GLY A 7 41.58 12.11 11.65
C GLY A 7 40.18 12.63 11.90
N THR A 8 39.43 12.75 10.81
CA THR A 8 37.99 12.92 10.83
C THR A 8 37.39 11.61 10.34
N GLN A 9 37.15 10.70 11.29
CA GLN A 9 36.00 9.80 11.23
C GLN A 9 34.75 10.63 11.54
N GLU A 10 33.57 10.07 11.20
CA GLU A 10 32.20 10.60 11.34
C GLU A 10 31.65 11.23 10.03
N GLN A 11 30.54 10.79 9.44
CA GLN A 11 29.37 10.05 9.93
C GLN A 11 28.91 9.04 8.87
N GLN A 12 28.95 7.74 9.22
CA GLN A 12 27.96 6.78 8.74
C GLN A 12 26.73 7.01 9.64
N VAL A 13 25.69 7.62 9.10
CA VAL A 13 24.41 7.69 9.81
C VAL A 13 23.77 6.31 9.71
N GLU A 14 23.51 5.76 10.87
CA GLU A 14 22.94 4.46 11.17
C GLU A 14 21.55 4.32 10.54
N ASP A 15 21.43 3.49 9.48
CA ASP A 15 20.15 3.02 8.94
C ASP A 15 19.64 1.75 9.66
N GLU A 16 20.22 1.38 10.81
CA GLU A 16 19.97 0.08 11.46
C GLU A 16 18.97 0.10 12.64
N GLU A 17 18.27 1.21 12.94
CA GLU A 17 17.37 1.30 14.11
C GLU A 17 15.88 1.63 13.84
N GLU A 18 15.32 1.42 12.64
CA GLU A 18 13.87 1.60 12.41
C GLU A 18 13.00 0.33 12.57
N ASP A 19 13.59 -0.85 12.76
CA ASP A 19 12.84 -2.13 12.75
C ASP A 19 12.19 -2.51 14.10
N SER A 20 12.22 -1.64 15.11
CA SER A 20 11.87 -1.99 16.50
C SER A 20 10.37 -1.98 16.85
N LEU A 21 9.48 -1.56 15.94
CA LEU A 21 8.05 -1.43 16.25
C LEU A 21 7.12 -2.42 15.52
N GLY A 22 7.64 -3.30 14.65
CA GLY A 22 6.80 -4.27 13.91
C GLY A 22 5.75 -3.60 13.02
N LEU A 23 6.08 -2.42 12.50
CA LEU A 23 5.18 -1.45 11.87
C LEU A 23 5.07 -1.66 10.35
N GLY A 24 4.73 -2.87 9.93
CA GLY A 24 4.58 -3.19 8.52
C GLY A 24 3.57 -4.30 8.29
N PRO A 25 3.28 -4.64 7.03
CA PRO A 25 2.43 -5.77 6.72
C PRO A 25 3.09 -7.03 7.25
N THR A 26 2.36 -7.86 7.99
CA THR A 26 2.93 -9.12 8.45
C THR A 26 3.00 -10.09 7.27
N PRO A 27 4.19 -10.51 6.80
CA PRO A 27 4.30 -11.36 5.63
C PRO A 27 3.59 -12.69 5.85
N ILE A 28 2.96 -13.24 4.81
CA ILE A 28 2.23 -14.51 4.92
C ILE A 28 3.12 -15.70 5.33
N SER A 29 4.44 -15.59 5.11
CA SER A 29 5.43 -16.59 5.54
C SER A 29 5.44 -16.78 7.06
N ALA A 30 5.07 -15.77 7.86
CA ALA A 30 4.99 -15.86 9.32
C ALA A 30 3.93 -16.89 9.79
N LEU A 31 2.96 -17.25 8.96
CA LEU A 31 2.01 -18.33 9.27
C LEU A 31 2.69 -19.70 9.46
N SER A 32 3.91 -19.87 8.95
CA SER A 32 4.69 -21.09 9.16
C SER A 32 5.00 -21.34 10.65
N GLU A 33 5.27 -20.27 11.40
CA GLU A 33 5.51 -20.30 12.85
C GLU A 33 4.26 -20.72 13.63
N HIS A 34 3.07 -20.51 13.04
CA HIS A 34 1.78 -20.92 13.58
C HIS A 34 1.27 -22.26 13.03
N GLY A 35 2.16 -23.06 12.43
CA GLY A 35 1.86 -24.43 12.00
C GLY A 35 0.98 -24.51 10.76
N ILE A 36 1.05 -23.53 9.86
CA ILE A 36 0.53 -23.62 8.49
C ILE A 36 1.63 -24.17 7.58
N SER A 37 1.28 -25.16 6.76
CA SER A 37 2.26 -25.80 5.87
C SER A 37 2.73 -24.86 4.75
N ALA A 38 3.99 -24.98 4.34
CA ALA A 38 4.52 -24.24 3.18
C ALA A 38 3.69 -24.47 1.91
N SER A 39 3.07 -25.65 1.76
CA SER A 39 2.18 -25.96 0.63
C SER A 39 0.90 -25.13 0.64
N ASP A 40 0.36 -24.83 1.82
CA ASP A 40 -0.85 -24.02 1.96
C ASP A 40 -0.52 -22.53 1.85
N ILE A 41 0.62 -22.09 2.42
CA ILE A 41 1.15 -20.73 2.20
C ILE A 41 1.30 -20.45 0.70
N LYS A 42 1.93 -21.37 -0.04
CA LYS A 42 2.10 -21.23 -1.49
C LYS A 42 0.76 -21.06 -2.22
N LYS A 43 -0.28 -21.84 -1.88
CA LYS A 43 -1.63 -21.69 -2.49
C LYS A 43 -2.25 -20.32 -2.16
N LEU A 44 -2.05 -19.82 -0.94
CA LEU A 44 -2.56 -18.53 -0.52
C LEU A 44 -1.88 -17.39 -1.30
N THR A 45 -0.54 -17.45 -1.46
CA THR A 45 0.25 -16.53 -2.29
C THR A 45 -0.15 -16.57 -3.76
N GLU A 46 -0.36 -17.77 -4.32
CA GLU A 46 -0.86 -17.94 -5.70
C GLU A 46 -2.27 -17.36 -5.88
N ALA A 47 -3.09 -17.37 -4.82
CA ALA A 47 -4.40 -16.73 -4.80
C ALA A 47 -4.35 -15.20 -4.60
N GLY A 48 -3.16 -14.62 -4.40
CA GLY A 48 -2.94 -13.18 -4.21
C GLY A 48 -3.03 -12.72 -2.75
N ASN A 49 -2.77 -13.61 -1.79
CA ASN A 49 -2.64 -13.26 -0.38
C ASN A 49 -1.16 -13.29 0.00
N ASP A 50 -0.58 -12.11 0.16
CA ASP A 50 0.84 -11.96 0.46
C ASP A 50 1.09 -11.55 1.93
N THR A 51 0.03 -11.19 2.67
CA THR A 51 0.09 -10.81 4.10
C THR A 51 -0.96 -11.50 4.95
N ILE A 52 -0.77 -11.49 6.28
CA ILE A 52 -1.74 -12.03 7.25
C ILE A 52 -3.02 -11.19 7.27
N GLU A 53 -2.90 -9.87 7.16
CA GLU A 53 -4.02 -8.92 7.13
C GLU A 53 -4.93 -9.17 5.92
N ALA A 54 -4.35 -9.50 4.75
CA ALA A 54 -5.12 -9.86 3.56
C ALA A 54 -6.02 -11.09 3.80
N ILE A 55 -5.60 -12.02 4.67
CA ILE A 55 -6.41 -13.17 5.10
C ILE A 55 -7.42 -12.76 6.17
N ALA A 56 -7.02 -11.99 7.17
CA ALA A 56 -7.89 -11.55 8.25
C ALA A 56 -9.09 -10.72 7.75
N TYR A 57 -8.90 -9.91 6.70
CA TYR A 57 -9.92 -9.00 6.20
C TYR A 57 -10.87 -9.60 5.15
N GLN A 58 -10.57 -10.79 4.62
CA GLN A 58 -11.40 -11.39 3.58
C GLN A 58 -12.47 -12.32 4.17
N PRO A 59 -13.65 -12.44 3.53
CA PRO A 59 -14.67 -13.37 4.00
C PRO A 59 -14.19 -14.81 3.86
N ARG A 60 -14.62 -15.68 4.79
CA ARG A 60 -14.35 -17.14 4.74
C ARG A 60 -14.64 -17.75 3.36
N LYS A 61 -15.71 -17.31 2.69
CA LYS A 61 -16.08 -17.78 1.34
C LYS A 61 -14.97 -17.57 0.30
N ALA A 62 -14.18 -16.50 0.41
CA ALA A 62 -13.07 -16.24 -0.50
C ALA A 62 -11.94 -17.27 -0.29
N LEU A 63 -11.65 -17.64 0.96
CA LEU A 63 -10.65 -18.67 1.27
C LEU A 63 -11.06 -20.05 0.75
N LEU A 64 -12.34 -20.40 0.86
CA LEU A 64 -12.87 -21.67 0.36
C LEU A 64 -12.85 -21.77 -1.17
N ALA A 65 -12.82 -20.63 -1.87
CA ALA A 65 -12.68 -20.61 -3.33
C ALA A 65 -11.25 -20.94 -3.78
N ILE A 66 -10.27 -20.95 -2.86
CA ILE A 66 -8.89 -21.29 -3.16
C ILE A 66 -8.76 -22.81 -3.28
N LYS A 67 -8.34 -23.27 -4.46
CA LYS A 67 -8.18 -24.71 -4.74
C LYS A 67 -7.25 -25.36 -3.72
N GLY A 68 -7.76 -26.36 -3.00
CA GLY A 68 -6.99 -27.14 -2.02
C GLY A 68 -6.97 -26.56 -0.59
N ILE A 69 -7.79 -25.54 -0.31
CA ILE A 69 -8.12 -25.08 1.03
C ILE A 69 -9.48 -25.66 1.44
N SER A 70 -9.49 -26.52 2.46
CA SER A 70 -10.72 -27.10 3.01
C SER A 70 -11.33 -26.18 4.07
N GLU A 71 -12.56 -26.48 4.48
CA GLU A 71 -13.24 -25.79 5.58
C GLU A 71 -12.41 -25.73 6.86
N ALA A 72 -11.92 -26.89 7.32
CA ALA A 72 -11.07 -26.96 8.51
C ALA A 72 -9.78 -26.13 8.38
N LYS A 73 -9.21 -26.04 7.17
CA LYS A 73 -8.02 -25.20 6.93
C LYS A 73 -8.36 -23.72 6.98
N ALA A 74 -9.48 -23.32 6.37
CA ALA A 74 -9.94 -21.93 6.40
C ALA A 74 -10.22 -21.47 7.84
N ASP A 75 -10.85 -22.32 8.66
CA ASP A 75 -11.13 -22.01 10.06
C ASP A 75 -9.86 -21.88 10.89
N LYS A 76 -8.88 -22.78 10.69
CA LYS A 76 -7.56 -22.69 11.32
C LYS A 76 -6.80 -21.43 10.89
N LEU A 77 -6.84 -21.06 9.61
CA LEU A 77 -6.18 -19.87 9.10
C LEU A 77 -6.77 -18.61 9.73
N LEU A 78 -8.10 -18.47 9.70
CA LEU A 78 -8.78 -17.31 10.26
C LEU A 78 -8.57 -17.20 11.78
N SER A 79 -8.57 -18.32 12.52
CA SER A 79 -8.33 -18.27 13.96
C SER A 79 -6.95 -17.72 14.30
N ILE A 80 -5.91 -18.11 13.56
CA ILE A 80 -4.54 -17.58 13.71
C ILE A 80 -4.49 -16.10 13.30
N CYS A 81 -5.03 -15.77 12.12
CA CYS A 81 -4.96 -14.39 11.61
C CYS A 81 -5.70 -13.40 12.53
N HIS A 82 -6.82 -13.80 13.13
CA HIS A 82 -7.57 -12.97 14.08
C HIS A 82 -6.89 -12.81 15.44
N GLN A 83 -5.93 -13.67 15.80
CA GLN A 83 -5.10 -13.48 16.99
C GLN A 83 -3.98 -12.47 16.75
N LEU A 84 -3.48 -12.41 15.51
CA LEU A 84 -2.39 -11.52 15.12
C LEU A 84 -2.89 -10.14 14.70
N VAL A 85 -4.10 -10.05 14.14
CA VAL A 85 -4.69 -8.80 13.66
C VAL A 85 -5.82 -8.34 14.60
N PRO A 86 -5.71 -7.15 15.22
CA PRO A 86 -6.73 -6.64 16.12
C PRO A 86 -7.97 -6.19 15.34
N LEU A 87 -8.95 -7.09 15.20
CA LEU A 87 -10.23 -6.83 14.52
C LEU A 87 -11.37 -6.40 15.47
N GLY A 88 -11.10 -6.35 16.77
CA GLY A 88 -12.10 -6.07 17.80
C GLY A 88 -12.50 -4.61 17.92
N PHE A 89 -13.49 -4.36 18.77
CA PHE A 89 -13.83 -3.01 19.19
C PHE A 89 -12.66 -2.40 19.97
N THR A 90 -12.37 -1.12 19.70
CA THR A 90 -11.37 -0.32 20.40
C THR A 90 -12.01 1.00 20.79
N THR A 91 -11.48 1.65 21.84
CA THR A 91 -12.06 2.91 22.32
C THR A 91 -11.77 4.06 21.35
N ALA A 92 -12.62 5.10 21.35
CA ALA A 92 -12.36 6.31 20.56
C ALA A 92 -11.04 6.99 20.95
N ALA A 93 -10.65 6.89 22.24
CA ALA A 93 -9.37 7.40 22.74
C ALA A 93 -8.17 6.65 22.11
N GLU A 94 -8.22 5.31 22.02
CA GLU A 94 -7.20 4.52 21.34
C GLU A 94 -7.09 4.83 19.85
N ILE A 95 -8.23 5.08 19.18
CA ILE A 95 -8.23 5.49 17.77
C ILE A 95 -7.61 6.87 17.62
N HIS A 96 -7.94 7.82 18.50
CA HIS A 96 -7.36 9.15 18.48
C HIS A 96 -5.84 9.12 18.66
N ASN A 97 -5.35 8.39 19.66
CA ASN A 97 -3.91 8.24 19.92
C ASN A 97 -3.19 7.57 18.74
N ARG A 98 -3.82 6.59 18.07
CA ARG A 98 -3.26 6.00 16.84
C ARG A 98 -3.23 6.98 15.68
N ARG A 99 -4.24 7.83 15.54
CA ARG A 99 -4.29 8.84 14.47
C ARG A 99 -3.34 10.02 14.73
N SER A 100 -3.03 10.34 15.99
CA SER A 100 -2.09 11.43 16.31
C SER A 100 -0.64 11.13 15.92
N VAL A 101 -0.29 9.87 15.68
CA VAL A 101 1.03 9.45 15.21
C VAL A 101 1.04 9.11 13.71
N MET A 102 -0.07 9.33 13.01
CA MET A 102 -0.17 9.05 11.57
C MET A 102 0.77 9.98 10.79
N ILE A 103 1.52 9.39 9.86
CA ILE A 103 2.39 10.15 8.96
C ILE A 103 1.52 10.84 7.90
N HIS A 104 1.75 12.13 7.67
CA HIS A 104 1.13 12.89 6.59
C HIS A 104 2.15 13.20 5.49
N ILE A 105 1.75 12.97 4.24
CA ILE A 105 2.58 13.28 3.07
C ILE A 105 2.26 14.69 2.59
N THR A 106 3.25 15.58 2.55
CA THR A 106 3.04 16.94 2.04
C THR A 106 2.62 16.93 0.57
N THR A 107 1.70 17.81 0.22
CA THR A 107 1.31 18.10 -1.17
C THR A 107 2.30 19.04 -1.86
N GLY A 108 3.32 19.54 -1.15
CA GLY A 108 4.23 20.60 -1.59
C GLY A 108 3.63 22.02 -1.51
N SER A 109 2.39 22.15 -1.05
CA SER A 109 1.67 23.43 -0.85
C SER A 109 1.23 23.58 0.61
N LYS A 110 1.80 24.55 1.32
CA LYS A 110 1.46 24.83 2.72
C LYS A 110 -0.03 25.11 2.93
N ASN A 111 -0.67 25.80 1.99
CA ASN A 111 -2.10 26.12 2.08
C ASN A 111 -2.96 24.86 1.96
N LEU A 112 -2.60 23.95 1.06
CA LEU A 112 -3.33 22.71 0.88
C LEU A 112 -3.08 21.74 2.03
N ASP A 113 -1.83 21.63 2.50
CA ASP A 113 -1.49 20.81 3.67
C ASP A 113 -2.23 21.30 4.92
N THR A 114 -2.32 22.62 5.12
CA THR A 114 -3.11 23.20 6.22
C THR A 114 -4.59 22.85 6.10
N MET A 115 -5.15 22.91 4.89
CA MET A 115 -6.55 22.55 4.64
C MET A 115 -6.82 21.06 4.88
N LEU A 116 -5.84 20.20 4.60
CA LEU A 116 -5.92 18.76 4.82
C LEU A 116 -5.54 18.33 6.26
N GLY A 117 -5.11 19.27 7.12
CA GLY A 117 -4.74 18.96 8.50
C GLY A 117 -3.31 18.40 8.67
N GLY A 118 -2.43 18.63 7.70
CA GLY A 118 -1.02 18.21 7.75
C GLY A 118 -0.48 17.69 6.42
N GLY A 119 -1.36 17.26 5.52
CA GLY A 119 -1.00 16.67 4.23
C GLY A 119 -1.97 15.55 3.85
N ILE A 120 -1.55 14.66 2.96
CA ILE A 120 -2.31 13.46 2.59
C ILE A 120 -2.09 12.39 3.67
N ASP A 121 -3.18 11.90 4.24
CA ASP A 121 -3.18 10.85 5.26
C ASP A 121 -2.69 9.51 4.70
N THR A 122 -1.67 8.93 5.34
CA THR A 122 -1.28 7.55 5.11
C THR A 122 -2.34 6.57 5.60
N GLN A 123 -2.27 5.30 5.17
CA GLN A 123 -3.24 4.24 5.50
C GLN A 123 -4.71 4.52 5.09
N SER A 124 -4.95 5.56 4.30
CA SER A 124 -6.26 5.97 3.79
C SER A 124 -6.28 6.08 2.26
N ILE A 125 -7.46 6.04 1.66
CA ILE A 125 -7.64 6.41 0.25
C ILE A 125 -8.09 7.87 0.20
N THR A 126 -7.30 8.71 -0.49
CA THR A 126 -7.67 10.08 -0.83
C THR A 126 -7.99 10.16 -2.31
N GLU A 127 -9.22 10.56 -2.66
CA GLU A 127 -9.65 10.74 -4.06
C GLU A 127 -9.63 12.22 -4.45
N PHE A 128 -8.89 12.54 -5.52
CA PHE A 128 -8.95 13.85 -6.17
C PHE A 128 -9.89 13.80 -7.37
N TYR A 129 -11.08 14.39 -7.25
CA TYR A 129 -12.06 14.48 -8.33
C TYR A 129 -12.19 15.91 -8.88
N GLY A 130 -12.55 16.03 -10.17
CA GLY A 130 -12.75 17.33 -10.83
C GLY A 130 -12.68 17.23 -12.36
N GLU A 131 -13.01 18.32 -13.05
CA GLU A 131 -13.04 18.39 -14.52
C GLU A 131 -11.66 18.17 -15.18
N PHE A 132 -11.65 17.89 -16.48
CA PHE A 132 -10.39 17.78 -17.21
C PHE A 132 -9.57 19.08 -17.05
N ARG A 133 -8.23 18.95 -16.95
CA ARG A 133 -7.30 20.08 -16.81
C ARG A 133 -7.34 20.84 -15.47
N THR A 134 -8.00 20.33 -14.43
CA THR A 134 -7.99 20.93 -13.08
C THR A 134 -6.75 20.60 -12.22
N GLY A 135 -5.70 20.01 -12.81
CA GLY A 135 -4.44 19.75 -12.10
C GLY A 135 -4.33 18.42 -11.34
N LYS A 136 -5.34 17.52 -11.42
CA LYS A 136 -5.29 16.19 -10.77
C LYS A 136 -4.00 15.40 -11.07
N SER A 137 -3.67 15.22 -12.36
CA SER A 137 -2.45 14.50 -12.77
C SER A 137 -1.16 15.24 -12.41
N GLN A 138 -1.20 16.56 -12.19
CA GLN A 138 -0.04 17.31 -11.68
C GLN A 138 0.17 17.04 -10.20
N LEU A 139 -0.92 16.95 -9.43
CA LEU A 139 -0.90 16.57 -8.02
C LEU A 139 -0.46 15.10 -7.82
N CYS A 140 -0.77 14.21 -8.75
CA CYS A 140 -0.31 12.81 -8.74
C CYS A 140 1.17 12.64 -9.14
N HIS A 141 1.92 13.73 -9.31
CA HIS A 141 3.36 13.73 -9.65
C HIS A 141 3.69 12.98 -10.94
N HIS A 142 3.29 13.57 -12.08
CA HIS A 142 3.80 13.15 -13.39
C HIS A 142 5.33 13.05 -13.36
N LEU A 143 5.90 11.91 -13.79
CA LEU A 143 7.35 11.61 -13.79
C LEU A 143 8.25 12.80 -14.17
N ALA A 144 7.81 13.64 -15.12
CA ALA A 144 8.55 14.82 -15.57
C ALA A 144 8.77 15.91 -14.50
N ARG A 145 8.04 15.90 -13.38
CA ARG A 145 8.18 16.87 -12.28
C ARG A 145 9.00 16.34 -11.12
N ILE A 146 9.24 15.03 -11.07
CA ILE A 146 9.89 14.38 -9.93
C ILE A 146 11.33 14.88 -9.77
N LEU A 147 12.09 14.98 -10.86
CA LEU A 147 13.46 15.53 -10.82
C LEU A 147 13.50 16.99 -10.36
N ALA A 148 12.57 17.82 -10.81
CA ALA A 148 12.47 19.22 -10.37
C ALA A 148 12.07 19.34 -8.89
N ILE A 149 11.34 18.36 -8.37
CA ILE A 149 11.00 18.29 -6.95
C ILE A 149 12.21 17.82 -6.14
N ALA A 150 12.92 16.78 -6.62
CA ALA A 150 14.16 16.30 -6.03
C ALA A 150 15.17 17.45 -5.88
N GLU A 151 15.42 18.19 -6.96
CA GLU A 151 16.29 19.37 -6.97
C GLU A 151 15.84 20.43 -5.95
N ARG A 152 14.54 20.75 -5.90
CA ARG A 152 13.98 21.72 -4.94
C ARG A 152 14.22 21.31 -3.48
N TYR A 153 14.23 20.01 -3.20
CA TYR A 153 14.48 19.47 -1.86
C TYR A 153 15.94 19.04 -1.64
N GLY A 154 16.84 19.30 -2.60
CA GLY A 154 18.26 18.95 -2.48
C GLY A 154 18.55 17.45 -2.52
N MET A 155 17.69 16.66 -3.14
CA MET A 155 17.81 15.21 -3.29
C MET A 155 18.48 14.84 -4.61
N ASP A 156 19.20 13.72 -4.65
CA ASP A 156 19.73 13.17 -5.89
C ASP A 156 18.60 12.67 -6.80
N GLY A 157 18.63 13.10 -8.06
CA GLY A 157 17.57 12.80 -9.01
C GLY A 157 17.50 11.32 -9.40
N GLU A 158 18.65 10.65 -9.53
CA GLU A 158 18.69 9.23 -9.91
C GLU A 158 18.22 8.34 -8.75
N GLU A 159 18.65 8.64 -7.53
CA GLU A 159 18.19 7.97 -6.32
C GLU A 159 16.67 8.09 -6.16
N VAL A 160 16.12 9.30 -6.34
CA VAL A 160 14.67 9.51 -6.29
C VAL A 160 13.95 8.69 -7.36
N LEU A 161 14.46 8.64 -8.59
CA LEU A 161 13.85 7.86 -9.66
C LEU A 161 13.90 6.35 -9.39
N ASN A 162 14.99 5.85 -8.82
CA ASN A 162 15.14 4.44 -8.46
C ASN A 162 14.14 4.00 -7.38
N ASN A 163 13.68 4.94 -6.55
CA ASN A 163 12.69 4.70 -5.50
C ASN A 163 11.22 4.78 -6.00
N ILE A 164 10.98 4.88 -7.31
CA ILE A 164 9.63 4.98 -7.88
C ILE A 164 9.34 3.82 -8.83
N ALA A 165 8.42 2.95 -8.43
CA ALA A 165 7.89 1.91 -9.31
C ALA A 165 6.72 2.47 -10.16
N VAL A 166 6.81 2.33 -11.49
CA VAL A 166 5.77 2.77 -12.43
C VAL A 166 5.27 1.62 -13.29
N ALA A 167 3.95 1.50 -13.41
CA ALA A 167 3.31 0.59 -14.35
C ALA A 167 2.17 1.29 -15.10
N ARG A 168 1.97 0.92 -16.37
CA ARG A 168 0.84 1.40 -17.19
C ARG A 168 -0.16 0.26 -17.37
N ALA A 169 -1.37 0.45 -16.83
CA ALA A 169 -2.50 -0.40 -17.13
C ALA A 169 -3.11 -0.04 -18.51
N TYR A 170 -3.55 -1.06 -19.25
CA TYR A 170 -4.15 -0.89 -20.59
C TYR A 170 -5.62 -1.28 -20.64
N ASN A 171 -6.13 -1.96 -19.62
CA ASN A 171 -7.52 -2.32 -19.40
C ASN A 171 -7.74 -2.58 -17.90
N SER A 172 -8.99 -2.68 -17.49
CA SER A 172 -9.45 -2.85 -16.11
C SER A 172 -8.97 -4.14 -15.45
N ASP A 173 -8.83 -5.23 -16.21
CA ASP A 173 -8.26 -6.50 -15.74
C ASP A 173 -6.77 -6.35 -15.43
N HIS A 174 -6.00 -5.78 -16.36
CA HIS A 174 -4.57 -5.52 -16.21
C HIS A 174 -4.32 -4.54 -15.05
N GLN A 175 -5.17 -3.53 -14.87
CA GLN A 175 -5.13 -2.63 -13.71
C GLN A 175 -5.25 -3.41 -12.38
N SER A 176 -6.10 -4.43 -12.34
CA SER A 176 -6.28 -5.27 -11.15
C SER A 176 -5.14 -6.28 -10.94
N GLN A 177 -4.49 -6.72 -12.02
CA GLN A 177 -3.30 -7.58 -11.94
C GLN A 177 -2.09 -6.80 -11.40
N LEU A 178 -1.84 -5.60 -11.93
CA LEU A 178 -0.77 -4.71 -11.45
C LEU A 178 -0.91 -4.37 -9.97
N LEU A 179 -2.14 -4.21 -9.48
CA LEU A 179 -2.38 -3.99 -8.06
C LEU A 179 -1.94 -5.18 -7.20
N ARG A 180 -2.11 -6.43 -7.67
CA ARG A 180 -1.63 -7.62 -6.93
C ARG A 180 -0.11 -7.69 -6.93
N GLU A 181 0.52 -7.33 -8.05
CA GLU A 181 1.98 -7.24 -8.12
C GLU A 181 2.50 -6.14 -7.19
N ALA A 182 1.83 -4.99 -7.15
CA ALA A 182 2.14 -3.92 -6.21
C ALA A 182 2.02 -4.38 -4.75
N SER A 183 0.96 -5.10 -4.39
CA SER A 183 0.83 -5.69 -3.03
C SER A 183 2.02 -6.55 -2.66
N ARG A 184 2.54 -7.36 -3.59
CA ARG A 184 3.74 -8.19 -3.37
C ARG A 184 4.99 -7.34 -3.17
N LEU A 185 5.19 -6.33 -4.01
CA LEU A 185 6.33 -5.42 -3.86
C LEU A 185 6.30 -4.72 -2.50
N MET A 186 5.11 -4.33 -2.01
CA MET A 186 4.92 -3.73 -0.69
C MET A 186 5.21 -4.68 0.48
N THR A 187 5.22 -6.00 0.27
CA THR A 187 5.68 -6.97 1.29
C THR A 187 7.20 -7.17 1.31
N LEU A 188 7.88 -6.83 0.22
CA LEU A 188 9.34 -7.02 0.07
C LEU A 188 10.12 -5.75 0.35
N SER A 189 9.49 -4.59 0.17
CA SER A 189 10.10 -3.29 0.36
C SER A 189 9.05 -2.32 0.89
N ARG A 190 9.49 -1.35 1.70
CA ARG A 190 8.60 -0.34 2.27
C ARG A 190 8.20 0.66 1.20
N PHE A 191 6.89 0.87 1.01
CA PHE A 191 6.35 1.91 0.14
C PHE A 191 5.54 2.90 0.96
N ALA A 192 5.74 4.20 0.69
CA ALA A 192 5.08 5.27 1.42
C ALA A 192 3.90 5.91 0.67
N ILE A 193 3.64 5.56 -0.60
CA ILE A 193 2.47 6.03 -1.35
C ILE A 193 2.11 5.08 -2.50
N LEU A 194 0.82 4.89 -2.78
CA LEU A 194 0.31 4.26 -3.99
C LEU A 194 -0.55 5.25 -4.78
N ILE A 195 -0.18 5.49 -6.03
CA ILE A 195 -0.90 6.42 -6.93
C ILE A 195 -1.54 5.64 -8.08
N VAL A 196 -2.83 5.90 -8.33
CA VAL A 196 -3.58 5.34 -9.47
C VAL A 196 -4.17 6.50 -10.28
N ASP A 197 -3.48 6.93 -11.34
CA ASP A 197 -3.95 7.95 -12.28
C ASP A 197 -4.41 7.32 -13.62
N SER A 198 -5.70 7.06 -13.84
CA SER A 198 -6.82 7.22 -12.91
C SER A 198 -7.50 5.89 -12.63
N ALA A 199 -8.09 5.76 -11.43
CA ALA A 199 -8.78 4.54 -11.03
C ALA A 199 -10.00 4.20 -11.90
N THR A 200 -10.58 5.17 -12.62
CA THR A 200 -11.89 5.02 -13.30
C THR A 200 -11.83 5.13 -14.83
N ALA A 201 -10.74 5.62 -15.42
CA ALA A 201 -10.68 5.83 -16.87
C ALA A 201 -10.89 4.54 -17.68
N LEU A 202 -10.17 3.47 -17.35
CA LEU A 202 -10.27 2.19 -18.06
C LEU A 202 -11.66 1.55 -17.91
N TYR A 203 -12.31 1.75 -16.76
CA TYR A 203 -13.68 1.27 -16.54
C TYR A 203 -14.74 1.98 -17.39
N ARG A 204 -14.44 3.18 -17.93
CA ARG A 204 -15.35 3.90 -18.83
C ARG A 204 -15.25 3.39 -20.27
N THR A 205 -14.09 2.89 -20.67
CA THR A 205 -13.84 2.36 -22.02
C THR A 205 -14.23 0.90 -22.13
N ASP A 206 -13.88 0.10 -21.13
CA ASP A 206 -14.04 -1.36 -21.19
C ASP A 206 -15.50 -1.80 -21.02
N TYR A 207 -16.27 -1.02 -20.25
CA TYR A 207 -17.67 -1.29 -19.94
C TYR A 207 -18.54 -0.13 -20.43
N SER A 208 -18.81 -0.14 -21.74
CA SER A 208 -19.49 0.95 -22.44
C SER A 208 -21.01 0.71 -22.57
N GLY A 209 -21.46 -0.54 -22.45
CA GLY A 209 -22.86 -0.92 -22.55
C GLY A 209 -23.64 -0.67 -21.26
N ARG A 210 -24.91 -0.26 -21.37
CA ARG A 210 -25.81 -0.13 -20.19
C ARG A 210 -26.01 -1.48 -19.46
N GLY A 211 -25.96 -2.59 -20.19
CA GLY A 211 -26.08 -3.95 -19.62
C GLY A 211 -24.89 -4.38 -18.77
N GLU A 212 -23.75 -3.72 -18.91
CA GLU A 212 -22.49 -4.09 -18.25
C GLU A 212 -22.25 -3.28 -16.95
N LEU A 213 -23.22 -2.46 -16.55
CA LEU A 213 -23.10 -1.59 -15.38
C LEU A 213 -22.86 -2.41 -14.11
N ALA A 214 -23.59 -3.50 -13.91
CA ALA A 214 -23.46 -4.34 -12.73
C ALA A 214 -22.05 -4.96 -12.64
N ASP A 215 -21.55 -5.49 -13.75
CA ASP A 215 -20.22 -6.10 -13.83
C ASP A 215 -19.12 -5.07 -13.61
N ARG A 216 -19.25 -3.87 -14.20
CA ARG A 216 -18.35 -2.74 -13.95
C ARG A 216 -18.28 -2.39 -12.47
N GLN A 217 -19.43 -2.24 -11.81
CA GLN A 217 -19.48 -1.87 -10.39
C GLN A 217 -18.91 -2.98 -9.51
N ALA A 218 -19.21 -4.24 -9.82
CA ALA A 218 -18.67 -5.38 -9.10
C ALA A 218 -17.14 -5.45 -9.23
N HIS A 219 -16.62 -5.24 -10.45
CA HIS A 219 -15.19 -5.26 -10.73
C HIS A 219 -14.45 -4.08 -10.09
N LEU A 220 -14.96 -2.86 -10.25
CA LEU A 220 -14.40 -1.66 -9.61
C LEU A 220 -14.42 -1.78 -8.09
N ALA A 221 -15.50 -2.28 -7.49
CA ALA A 221 -15.57 -2.48 -6.05
C ALA A 221 -14.53 -3.50 -5.57
N LYS A 222 -14.22 -4.53 -6.37
CA LYS A 222 -13.14 -5.47 -6.08
C LYS A 222 -11.77 -4.80 -6.16
N PHE A 223 -11.55 -3.97 -7.18
CA PHE A 223 -10.32 -3.19 -7.33
C PHE A 223 -10.11 -2.23 -6.15
N LEU A 224 -11.10 -1.42 -5.78
CA LEU A 224 -11.02 -0.48 -4.66
C LEU A 224 -10.77 -1.17 -3.31
N ARG A 225 -11.42 -2.32 -3.07
CA ARG A 225 -11.10 -3.16 -1.90
C ARG A 225 -9.65 -3.62 -1.93
N GLY A 226 -9.15 -4.05 -3.09
CA GLY A 226 -7.75 -4.39 -3.27
C GLY A 226 -6.81 -3.23 -2.93
N VAL A 227 -7.15 -2.00 -3.31
CA VAL A 227 -6.35 -0.81 -2.99
C VAL A 227 -6.30 -0.59 -1.48
N VAL A 228 -7.45 -0.66 -0.79
CA VAL A 228 -7.48 -0.56 0.68
C VAL A 228 -6.62 -1.62 1.33
N LEU A 229 -6.72 -2.87 0.87
CA LEU A 229 -5.94 -3.98 1.42
C LEU A 229 -4.44 -3.79 1.18
N ALA A 230 -4.03 -3.50 -0.05
CA ALA A 230 -2.63 -3.24 -0.39
C ALA A 230 -2.06 -2.06 0.42
N TRP A 231 -2.85 -0.99 0.57
CA TRP A 231 -2.38 0.26 1.17
C TRP A 231 -2.39 0.26 2.70
N ARG A 232 -3.43 -0.29 3.35
CA ARG A 232 -3.44 -0.48 4.82
C ARG A 232 -2.31 -1.38 5.29
N ASN A 233 -1.79 -2.18 4.39
CA ASN A 233 -0.67 -3.08 4.62
C ASN A 233 0.68 -2.38 4.44
N SER A 234 0.79 -1.21 3.80
CA SER A 234 2.10 -0.64 3.40
C SER A 234 2.80 0.23 4.45
N LEU A 235 2.07 0.71 5.45
CA LEU A 235 2.57 1.56 6.52
C LEU A 235 1.89 1.11 7.81
N GLY A 236 2.52 0.19 8.54
CA GLY A 236 2.31 0.13 9.98
C GLY A 236 3.09 1.27 10.61
#